data_AF-A0A662H3L6-F1
#
_entry.id   AF-A0A662H3L6-F1
#
_cell.length_a   1.000
_cell.length_b   1.000
_cell.length_c   1.000
_cell.angle_alpha   90.00
_cell.angle_beta   90.00
_cell.angle_gamma   90.00
#
_symmetry.space_group_name_H-M   'P 1'
#
loop_
_entity.id
_entity.type
_entity.pdbx_description
1 polymer ?
#
loop_
_entity_poly.entity_id
_entity_poly.type
_entity_poly.pdbx_seq_one_letter_code
_entity_poly.pdbx_strand_id
1 'polypeptide(L)'
;MIVSREEVMARFYKVGSTAAAIGAIHILTLLLAWYVQTDAGSIIELAGYVFPESLMLSLIGGLMAGIGLLLGHALKRLKSIKYSIGVLTVIGGLMAISSPIYAYLQRILAFGIRGYPTIGFFAAILTGVIQLGVGSLALLTPIKEEVVPVTQAPAPAPPPAVTTAPAQPPIPRAPSGRARRATTRILPAPDLEEAVCSICYEPISAGEAMRCANCDAVFHRGCIEAWLSLNGTCPICKAVVVA
;
A
#
# COMPACT_ATOMS: atom_id res chain seq x y z
N MET A 1 -7.41 11.82 12.58
CA MET A 1 -7.61 10.53 11.88
C MET A 1 -6.28 9.79 11.93
N ILE A 2 -6.19 8.70 12.68
CA ILE A 2 -4.97 7.89 12.78
C ILE A 2 -4.98 6.97 11.55
N VAL A 3 -4.02 7.14 10.64
CA VAL A 3 -3.91 6.35 9.41
C VAL A 3 -2.99 5.16 9.67
N SER A 4 -3.38 3.97 9.22
CA SER A 4 -2.57 2.77 9.42
C SER A 4 -1.25 2.85 8.65
N ARG A 5 -0.24 2.14 9.14
CA ARG A 5 1.08 2.05 8.49
C ARG A 5 0.97 1.54 7.04
N GLU A 6 0.11 0.57 6.81
CA GLU A 6 -0.11 -0.07 5.51
C GLU A 6 -0.72 0.91 4.51
N GLU A 7 -1.66 1.74 4.94
CA GLU A 7 -2.27 2.75 4.08
C GLU A 7 -1.26 3.84 3.68
N VAL A 8 -0.39 4.26 4.59
CA VAL A 8 0.70 5.21 4.27
C VAL A 8 1.67 4.61 3.25
N MET A 9 2.03 3.32 3.42
CA MET A 9 2.89 2.60 2.48
C MET A 9 2.25 2.53 1.09
N ALA A 10 0.96 2.20 1.02
CA ALA A 10 0.21 2.17 -0.25
C ALA A 10 0.22 3.53 -0.97
N ARG A 11 0.09 4.63 -0.23
CA ARG A 11 0.19 6.00 -0.79
C ARG A 11 1.57 6.26 -1.39
N PHE A 12 2.65 5.89 -0.71
CA PHE A 12 4.02 6.04 -1.25
C PHE A 12 4.26 5.14 -2.46
N TYR A 13 3.76 3.90 -2.47
CA TYR A 13 3.86 3.03 -3.64
C TYR A 13 3.09 3.58 -4.84
N LYS A 14 1.93 4.20 -4.61
CA LYS A 14 1.19 4.88 -5.68
C LYS A 14 2.01 6.02 -6.28
N VAL A 15 2.61 6.86 -5.44
CA VAL A 15 3.52 7.94 -5.88
C VAL A 15 4.73 7.38 -6.64
N GLY A 16 5.38 6.34 -6.13
CA GLY A 16 6.53 5.71 -6.79
C GLY A 16 6.18 5.03 -8.12
N SER A 17 5.01 4.39 -8.22
CA SER A 17 4.50 3.82 -9.47
C SER A 17 4.21 4.91 -10.51
N THR A 18 3.61 6.04 -10.09
CA THR A 18 3.43 7.20 -10.96
C THR A 18 4.78 7.77 -11.42
N ALA A 19 5.76 7.91 -10.53
CA ALA A 19 7.10 8.36 -10.87
C ALA A 19 7.78 7.44 -11.90
N ALA A 20 7.71 6.12 -11.70
CA ALA A 20 8.27 5.15 -12.64
C ALA A 20 7.57 5.19 -14.02
N ALA A 21 6.24 5.35 -14.04
CA ALA A 21 5.50 5.50 -15.29
C ALA A 21 5.91 6.79 -16.04
N ILE A 22 6.08 7.91 -15.34
CA ILE A 22 6.58 9.16 -15.93
C ILE A 22 8.01 8.98 -16.45
N GLY A 23 8.87 8.28 -15.71
CA GLY A 23 10.23 7.97 -16.17
C GLY A 23 10.25 7.12 -17.44
N ALA A 24 9.34 6.15 -17.57
CA ALA A 24 9.18 5.37 -18.80
C ALA A 24 8.65 6.24 -19.96
N ILE A 25 7.67 7.10 -19.70
CA ILE A 25 7.18 8.07 -20.70
C ILE A 25 8.31 9.00 -21.14
N HIS A 26 9.14 9.47 -20.22
CA HIS A 26 10.31 10.30 -20.54
C HIS A 26 11.27 9.57 -21.49
N ILE A 27 11.57 8.29 -21.23
CA ILE A 27 12.40 7.48 -22.15
C ILE A 27 11.74 7.38 -23.53
N LEU A 28 10.42 7.20 -23.61
CA LEU A 28 9.70 7.18 -24.89
C LEU A 28 9.81 8.51 -25.64
N THR A 29 10.01 9.64 -24.95
CA THR A 29 10.23 10.94 -25.61
C THR A 29 11.49 10.98 -26.47
N LEU A 30 12.47 10.09 -26.24
CA LEU A 30 13.66 9.96 -27.08
C LEU A 30 13.33 9.49 -28.50
N LEU A 31 12.23 8.76 -28.69
CA LEU A 31 11.80 8.26 -29.99
C LEU A 31 11.15 9.34 -30.86
N LEU A 32 10.73 10.46 -30.26
CA LEU A 32 10.19 11.59 -31.01
C LEU A 32 11.32 12.43 -31.61
N ALA A 33 11.03 13.08 -32.74
CA ALA A 33 11.82 14.18 -33.25
C ALA A 33 11.96 15.25 -32.16
N TRP A 34 13.19 15.63 -31.85
CA TRP A 34 13.52 16.76 -30.96
C TRP A 34 13.86 18.01 -31.74
N TYR A 35 14.38 17.87 -32.95
CA TYR A 35 14.79 18.99 -33.78
C TYR A 35 14.56 18.70 -35.25
N VAL A 36 14.21 19.72 -36.01
CA VAL A 36 14.14 19.68 -37.48
C VAL A 36 15.32 20.48 -38.03
N GLN A 37 16.17 19.84 -38.81
CA GLN A 37 17.26 20.48 -39.54
C GLN A 37 16.80 20.83 -40.96
N THR A 38 17.12 22.05 -41.40
CA THR A 38 16.75 22.55 -42.73
C THR A 38 18.00 22.86 -43.55
N ASP A 39 18.38 21.95 -44.44
CA ASP A 39 19.56 22.09 -45.30
C ASP A 39 19.17 22.04 -46.77
N ALA A 40 19.41 23.14 -47.48
CA ALA A 40 19.34 23.24 -48.95
C ALA A 40 18.11 22.58 -49.63
N GLY A 41 16.94 22.62 -48.96
CA GLY A 41 15.68 22.07 -49.48
C GLY A 41 15.28 20.69 -48.93
N SER A 42 16.13 20.06 -48.11
CA SER A 42 15.79 18.84 -47.38
C SER A 42 15.47 19.14 -45.90
N ILE A 43 14.45 18.46 -45.38
CA ILE A 43 14.01 18.53 -43.99
C ILE A 43 14.41 17.21 -43.34
N ILE A 44 15.28 17.27 -42.34
CA ILE A 44 15.75 16.09 -41.60
C ILE A 44 15.25 16.18 -40.16
N GLU A 45 14.54 15.17 -39.71
CA GLU A 45 14.10 15.07 -38.32
C GLU A 45 15.15 14.33 -37.49
N LEU A 46 15.66 15.01 -36.45
CA LEU A 46 16.62 14.46 -35.51
C LEU A 46 15.87 14.01 -34.26
N ALA A 47 15.75 12.69 -34.08
CA ALA A 47 15.17 12.10 -32.89
C ALA A 47 16.09 12.27 -31.66
N GLY A 48 15.50 12.29 -30.46
CA GLY A 48 16.26 12.48 -29.21
C GLY A 48 17.32 11.42 -28.95
N TYR A 49 17.10 10.17 -29.40
CA TYR A 49 18.06 9.07 -29.24
C TYR A 49 19.32 9.20 -30.11
N VAL A 50 19.33 10.09 -31.11
CA VAL A 50 20.45 10.24 -32.05
C VAL A 50 21.72 10.72 -31.34
N PHE A 51 21.57 11.47 -30.24
CA PHE A 51 22.69 11.98 -29.46
C PHE A 51 23.03 11.03 -28.30
N PRO A 52 24.22 10.38 -28.29
CA PRO A 52 24.53 9.33 -27.33
C PRO A 52 24.62 9.82 -25.88
N GLU A 53 25.14 11.03 -25.63
CA GLU A 53 25.21 11.57 -24.27
C GLU A 53 23.81 11.87 -23.73
N SER A 54 22.95 12.45 -24.58
CA SER A 54 21.56 12.76 -24.22
C SER A 54 20.73 11.49 -24.02
N LEU A 55 20.94 10.48 -24.87
CA LEU A 55 20.37 9.14 -24.72
C LEU A 55 20.72 8.56 -23.34
N MET A 56 21.99 8.57 -22.96
CA MET A 56 22.43 8.03 -21.67
C MET A 56 21.83 8.81 -20.49
N LEU A 57 21.82 10.15 -20.54
CA LEU A 57 21.21 10.97 -19.49
C LEU A 57 19.72 10.69 -19.32
N SER A 58 18.96 10.57 -20.42
CA SER A 58 17.53 10.28 -20.39
C SER A 58 17.24 8.85 -19.90
N LEU A 59 18.02 7.86 -20.34
CA LEU A 59 17.89 6.47 -19.90
C LEU A 59 18.16 6.34 -18.40
N ILE A 60 19.27 6.90 -17.92
CA ILE A 60 19.61 6.88 -16.49
C ILE A 60 18.55 7.64 -15.69
N GLY A 61 18.13 8.81 -16.19
CA GLY A 61 17.11 9.64 -15.54
C GLY A 61 15.77 8.92 -15.36
N GLY A 62 15.28 8.25 -16.41
CA GLY A 62 14.05 7.47 -16.35
C GLY A 62 14.17 6.21 -15.49
N LEU A 63 15.29 5.48 -15.59
CA LEU A 63 15.52 4.26 -14.80
C LEU A 63 15.63 4.54 -13.30
N MET A 64 16.21 5.66 -12.90
CA MET A 64 16.33 6.05 -11.48
C MET A 64 14.96 6.13 -10.80
N ALA A 65 13.92 6.63 -11.47
CA ALA A 65 12.56 6.65 -10.91
C ALA A 65 12.02 5.23 -10.64
N GLY A 66 12.28 4.28 -11.55
CA GLY A 66 11.90 2.88 -11.37
C GLY A 66 12.70 2.18 -10.27
N ILE A 67 14.02 2.40 -10.21
CA ILE A 67 14.90 1.86 -9.18
C ILE A 67 14.49 2.37 -7.79
N GLY A 68 14.08 3.63 -7.66
CA GLY A 68 13.60 4.20 -6.40
C GLY A 68 12.38 3.47 -5.81
N LEU A 69 11.46 3.04 -6.68
CA LEU A 69 10.30 2.23 -6.31
C LEU A 69 10.70 0.81 -5.89
N LEU A 70 11.55 0.13 -6.68
CA LEU A 70 12.01 -1.23 -6.38
C LEU A 70 12.80 -1.26 -5.06
N LEU A 71 13.68 -0.28 -4.86
CA LEU A 71 14.44 -0.14 -3.63
C LEU A 71 13.52 0.16 -2.45
N GLY A 72 12.50 1.00 -2.64
CA GLY A 72 11.44 1.22 -1.65
C GLY A 72 10.75 -0.09 -1.28
N HIS A 73 10.39 -0.92 -2.27
CA HIS A 73 9.77 -2.21 -2.02
C HIS A 73 10.63 -3.15 -1.17
N ALA A 74 11.94 -3.20 -1.43
CA ALA A 74 12.87 -4.00 -0.64
C ALA A 74 13.06 -3.44 0.78
N LEU A 75 12.97 -2.11 0.96
CA LEU A 75 13.18 -1.43 2.22
C LEU A 75 11.91 -1.43 3.07
N LYS A 76 11.81 -2.34 4.05
CA LYS A 76 10.63 -2.49 4.95
C LYS A 76 10.43 -1.33 5.95
N ARG A 77 10.98 -0.13 5.72
CA ARG A 77 10.90 1.05 6.61
C ARG A 77 10.33 2.26 5.88
N LEU A 78 9.35 2.96 6.49
CA LEU A 78 8.66 4.10 5.86
C LEU A 78 9.59 5.24 5.48
N LYS A 79 10.46 5.66 6.40
CA LYS A 79 11.44 6.74 6.12
C LYS A 79 12.34 6.37 4.95
N SER A 80 12.80 5.12 4.90
CA SER A 80 13.67 4.62 3.83
C SER A 80 12.95 4.61 2.48
N ILE A 81 11.68 4.21 2.43
CA ILE A 81 10.83 4.26 1.22
C ILE A 81 10.65 5.69 0.72
N LYS A 82 10.32 6.60 1.64
CA LYS A 82 10.16 8.02 1.31
C LYS A 82 11.42 8.58 0.66
N TYR A 83 12.59 8.34 1.28
CA TYR A 83 13.85 8.84 0.74
C TYR A 83 14.26 8.13 -0.54
N SER A 84 14.06 6.81 -0.66
CA SER A 84 14.43 6.07 -1.89
C SER A 84 13.59 6.54 -3.08
N ILE A 85 12.27 6.63 -2.94
CA ILE A 85 11.38 7.09 -4.00
C ILE A 85 11.66 8.57 -4.30
N GLY A 86 11.68 9.42 -3.29
CA GLY A 86 11.82 10.85 -3.46
C GLY A 86 13.15 11.28 -4.06
N VAL A 87 14.28 10.86 -3.47
CA VAL A 87 15.62 11.30 -3.89
C VAL A 87 15.97 10.80 -5.28
N LEU A 88 15.75 9.50 -5.56
CA LEU A 88 16.08 8.94 -6.88
C LEU A 88 15.20 9.56 -7.98
N THR A 89 13.94 9.83 -7.70
CA THR A 89 13.05 10.48 -8.67
C THR A 89 13.48 11.92 -8.96
N VAL A 90 13.88 12.70 -7.93
CA VAL A 90 14.40 14.06 -8.12
C VAL A 90 15.69 14.05 -8.95
N ILE A 91 16.65 13.20 -8.59
CA ILE A 91 17.90 13.08 -9.35
C ILE A 91 17.60 12.68 -10.80
N GLY A 92 16.72 11.70 -10.98
CA GLY A 92 16.32 11.26 -12.31
C GLY A 92 15.64 12.37 -13.12
N GLY A 93 14.79 13.19 -12.50
CA GLY A 93 14.14 14.33 -13.13
C GLY A 93 15.13 15.42 -13.56
N LEU A 94 16.15 15.71 -12.73
CA LEU A 94 17.22 16.64 -13.11
C LEU A 94 18.03 16.15 -14.32
N MET A 95 18.36 14.86 -14.35
CA MET A 95 19.05 14.24 -15.48
C MET A 95 18.20 14.22 -16.75
N ALA A 96 16.91 13.94 -16.61
CA ALA A 96 15.92 13.97 -17.68
C ALA A 96 15.80 15.38 -18.31
N ILE A 97 15.82 16.44 -17.50
CA ILE A 97 15.78 17.83 -17.98
C ILE A 97 17.12 18.22 -18.62
N SER A 98 18.25 17.80 -18.06
CA SER A 98 19.56 18.17 -18.59
C SER A 98 19.85 17.53 -19.95
N SER A 99 19.24 16.39 -20.28
CA SER A 99 19.40 15.70 -21.56
C SER A 99 19.02 16.53 -22.82
N PRO A 100 17.78 17.03 -22.97
CA PRO A 100 17.42 17.90 -24.10
C PRO A 100 18.18 19.21 -24.09
N ILE A 101 18.43 19.81 -22.92
CA ILE A 101 19.21 21.05 -22.80
C ILE A 101 20.64 20.84 -23.32
N TYR A 102 21.29 19.74 -22.93
CA TYR A 102 22.63 19.40 -23.40
C TYR A 102 22.64 19.18 -24.92
N ALA A 103 21.70 18.42 -25.47
CA ALA A 103 21.57 18.21 -26.92
C ALA A 103 21.47 19.55 -27.66
N TYR A 104 20.61 20.44 -27.19
CA TYR A 104 20.36 21.73 -27.84
C TYR A 104 21.58 22.66 -27.77
N LEU A 105 22.17 22.83 -26.58
CA LEU A 105 23.29 23.75 -26.40
C LEU A 105 24.59 23.25 -27.05
N GLN A 106 24.92 21.97 -26.87
CA GLN A 106 26.22 21.43 -27.25
C GLN A 106 26.25 20.77 -28.63
N ARG A 107 25.09 20.39 -29.19
CA ARG A 107 25.03 19.83 -30.55
C ARG A 107 24.41 20.82 -31.51
N ILE A 108 23.22 21.33 -31.24
CA ILE A 108 22.53 22.21 -32.20
C ILE A 108 23.21 23.58 -32.29
N LEU A 109 23.33 24.31 -31.17
CA LEU A 109 23.90 25.66 -31.18
C LEU A 109 25.40 25.65 -31.47
N ALA A 110 26.15 24.73 -30.88
CA ALA A 110 27.61 24.66 -31.06
C ALA A 110 28.03 24.32 -32.50
N PHE A 111 27.26 23.47 -33.22
CA PHE A 111 27.52 23.16 -34.64
C PHE A 111 26.78 24.08 -35.62
N GLY A 112 26.01 25.07 -35.13
CA GLY A 112 25.33 26.05 -35.97
C GLY A 112 24.24 25.46 -36.87
N ILE A 113 23.58 24.37 -36.43
CA ILE A 113 22.56 23.68 -37.22
C ILE A 113 21.30 24.54 -37.32
N ARG A 114 20.93 24.91 -38.54
CA ARG A 114 19.72 25.72 -38.81
C ARG A 114 18.47 24.84 -38.72
N GLY A 115 17.47 25.33 -38.01
CA GLY A 115 16.28 24.55 -37.72
C GLY A 115 15.47 25.07 -36.54
N TYR A 116 14.60 24.22 -36.00
CA TYR A 116 13.78 24.54 -34.83
C TYR A 116 13.49 23.29 -33.99
N PRO A 117 13.31 23.45 -32.66
CA PRO A 117 12.92 22.36 -31.79
C PRO A 117 11.46 21.95 -32.05
N THR A 118 11.19 20.65 -31.97
CA THR A 118 9.87 20.05 -32.18
C THR A 118 9.23 19.60 -30.86
N ILE A 119 8.02 19.06 -30.94
CA ILE A 119 7.25 18.66 -29.77
C ILE A 119 7.96 17.65 -28.87
N GLY A 120 8.80 16.75 -29.43
CA GLY A 120 9.56 15.78 -28.64
C GLY A 120 10.52 16.42 -27.65
N PHE A 121 11.16 17.53 -28.02
CA PHE A 121 12.05 18.29 -27.15
C PHE A 121 11.30 18.86 -25.94
N PHE A 122 10.16 19.51 -26.20
CA PHE A 122 9.33 20.08 -25.13
C PHE A 122 8.69 19.00 -24.25
N ALA A 123 8.28 17.87 -24.85
CA ALA A 123 7.79 16.71 -24.12
C ALA A 123 8.86 16.13 -23.18
N ALA A 124 10.11 16.03 -23.64
CA ALA A 124 11.24 15.57 -22.82
C ALA A 124 11.47 16.50 -21.61
N ILE A 125 11.48 17.82 -21.82
CA ILE A 125 11.60 18.79 -20.72
C ILE A 125 10.42 18.68 -19.76
N LEU A 126 9.18 18.67 -20.28
CA LEU A 126 7.97 18.62 -19.46
C LEU A 126 7.93 17.36 -18.60
N THR A 127 8.23 16.19 -19.18
CA THR A 127 8.27 14.92 -18.45
C THR A 127 9.34 14.93 -17.37
N GLY A 128 10.53 15.49 -17.63
CA GLY A 128 11.56 15.69 -16.62
C GLY A 128 11.13 16.61 -15.47
N VAL A 129 10.43 17.72 -15.77
CA VAL A 129 9.87 18.65 -14.76
C VAL A 129 8.79 17.97 -13.92
N ILE A 130 7.89 17.20 -14.54
CA ILE A 130 6.87 16.44 -13.82
C ILE A 130 7.54 15.41 -12.91
N GLN A 131 8.55 14.69 -13.39
CA GLN A 131 9.30 13.73 -12.60
C GLN A 131 9.95 14.41 -11.38
N LEU A 132 10.62 15.55 -11.58
CA LEU A 132 11.18 16.35 -10.49
C LEU A 132 10.10 16.75 -9.47
N GLY A 133 8.97 17.26 -9.93
CA GLY A 133 7.85 17.66 -9.07
C GLY A 133 7.29 16.51 -8.23
N VAL A 134 7.11 15.32 -8.83
CA VAL A 134 6.64 14.12 -8.12
C VAL A 134 7.65 13.67 -7.06
N GLY A 135 8.94 13.66 -7.40
CA GLY A 135 10.00 13.34 -6.43
C GLY A 135 10.06 14.34 -5.27
N SER A 136 9.98 15.64 -5.55
CA SER A 136 9.93 16.69 -4.54
C SER A 136 8.69 16.56 -3.65
N LEU A 137 7.52 16.29 -4.22
CA LEU A 137 6.29 16.07 -3.45
C LEU A 137 6.43 14.86 -2.50
N ALA A 138 7.04 13.76 -2.96
CA ALA A 138 7.32 12.61 -2.12
C ALA A 138 8.25 12.95 -0.94
N LEU A 139 9.22 13.84 -1.13
CA LEU A 139 10.12 14.30 -0.06
C LEU A 139 9.47 15.30 0.89
N LEU A 140 8.59 16.16 0.39
CA LEU A 140 7.94 17.19 1.18
C LEU A 140 6.75 16.67 2.00
N THR A 141 6.16 15.53 1.62
CA THR A 141 5.07 14.92 2.39
C THR A 141 5.53 14.53 3.81
N PRO A 142 4.94 15.12 4.88
CA PRO A 142 5.33 14.82 6.25
C PRO A 142 4.83 13.42 6.67
N ILE A 143 5.66 12.70 7.43
CA ILE A 143 5.28 11.43 8.08
C ILE A 143 5.27 11.70 9.59
N LYS A 144 4.08 11.70 10.19
CA LYS A 144 3.93 11.78 11.65
C LYS A 144 3.64 10.38 12.19
N GLU A 145 4.62 9.77 12.85
CA GLU A 145 4.45 8.50 13.56
C GLU A 145 3.91 8.82 14.96
N GLU A 146 2.63 8.54 15.20
CA GLU A 146 2.04 8.63 16.53
C GLU A 146 2.01 7.21 17.13
N VAL A 147 2.87 6.98 18.12
CA VAL A 147 2.86 5.74 18.89
C VAL A 147 1.64 5.84 19.80
N VAL A 148 0.54 5.18 19.42
CA VAL A 148 -0.62 5.04 20.30
C VAL A 148 -0.12 4.33 21.56
N PRO A 149 -0.15 4.98 22.73
CA PRO A 149 0.14 4.28 23.97
C PRO A 149 -0.91 3.20 24.09
N VAL A 150 -0.50 1.93 24.13
CA VAL A 150 -1.38 0.87 24.59
C VAL A 150 -1.73 1.27 26.01
N THR A 151 -2.93 1.83 26.22
CA THR A 151 -3.47 2.01 27.56
C THR A 151 -3.52 0.59 28.11
N GLN A 152 -2.59 0.27 29.01
CA GLN A 152 -2.63 -1.01 29.71
C GLN A 152 -4.04 -1.13 30.27
N ALA A 153 -4.74 -2.20 29.91
CA ALA A 153 -6.01 -2.51 30.53
C ALA A 153 -5.79 -2.41 32.06
N PRO A 154 -6.69 -1.75 32.81
CA PRO A 154 -6.57 -1.66 34.25
C PRO A 154 -6.22 -3.03 34.79
N ALA A 155 -5.14 -3.11 35.58
CA ALA A 155 -4.74 -4.36 36.21
C ALA A 155 -6.00 -4.99 36.83
N PRO A 156 -6.28 -6.29 36.60
CA PRO A 156 -7.41 -6.94 37.24
C PRO A 156 -7.33 -6.63 38.73
N ALA A 157 -8.39 -6.05 39.27
CA ALA A 157 -8.46 -5.66 40.67
C ALA A 157 -7.97 -6.84 41.53
N PRO A 158 -7.18 -6.60 42.59
CA PRO A 158 -6.77 -7.68 43.48
C PRO A 158 -8.02 -8.46 43.88
N PRO A 159 -8.02 -9.80 43.77
CA PRO A 159 -9.16 -10.59 44.18
C PRO A 159 -9.51 -10.18 45.62
N PRO A 160 -10.80 -9.99 45.94
CA PRO A 160 -11.21 -9.63 47.28
C PRO A 160 -10.54 -10.59 48.27
N ALA A 161 -9.95 -10.03 49.32
CA ALA A 161 -9.30 -10.80 50.37
C ALA A 161 -10.28 -11.90 50.81
N VAL A 162 -9.89 -13.15 50.55
CA VAL A 162 -10.65 -14.32 50.95
C VAL A 162 -10.64 -14.30 52.48
N THR A 163 -11.71 -13.75 53.05
CA THR A 163 -12.01 -13.95 54.46
C THR A 163 -12.27 -15.43 54.60
N THR A 164 -11.36 -16.12 55.27
CA THR A 164 -11.47 -17.55 55.57
C THR A 164 -12.74 -17.76 56.38
N ALA A 165 -13.80 -18.19 55.71
CA ALA A 165 -15.00 -18.68 56.37
C ALA A 165 -14.66 -19.99 57.12
N PRO A 166 -15.31 -20.28 58.27
CA PRO A 166 -15.02 -21.46 59.07
C PRO A 166 -15.21 -22.75 58.27
N ALA A 167 -14.34 -23.72 58.53
CA ALA A 167 -14.30 -25.02 57.87
C ALA A 167 -15.70 -25.67 57.77
N GLN A 168 -16.19 -25.78 56.54
CA GLN A 168 -17.32 -26.65 56.23
C GLN A 168 -16.84 -28.11 56.17
N PRO A 169 -17.62 -29.07 56.70
CA PRO A 169 -17.26 -30.50 56.69
C PRO A 169 -17.13 -31.06 55.27
N PRO A 170 -16.32 -32.12 55.08
CA PRO A 170 -15.93 -32.60 53.77
C PRO A 170 -17.14 -33.11 52.97
N ILE A 171 -17.49 -32.36 51.93
CA ILE A 171 -18.46 -32.78 50.92
C ILE A 171 -17.77 -33.83 50.02
N PRO A 172 -18.41 -34.96 49.68
CA PRO A 172 -17.81 -35.98 48.83
C PRO A 172 -17.35 -35.40 47.49
N ARG A 173 -16.08 -35.59 47.16
CA ARG A 173 -15.50 -35.22 45.86
C ARG A 173 -16.28 -35.94 44.75
N ALA A 174 -17.03 -35.18 43.96
CA ALA A 174 -17.54 -35.65 42.68
C ALA A 174 -16.35 -35.94 41.74
N PRO A 175 -16.40 -37.02 40.94
CA PRO A 175 -15.26 -37.48 40.16
C PRO A 175 -14.89 -36.47 39.08
N SER A 176 -13.58 -36.32 38.85
CA SER A 176 -13.01 -35.60 37.71
C SER A 176 -13.47 -36.26 36.41
N GLY A 177 -14.58 -35.75 35.86
CA GLY A 177 -15.11 -36.15 34.58
C GLY A 177 -14.21 -35.64 33.46
N ARG A 178 -13.54 -36.58 32.80
CA ARG A 178 -12.96 -36.49 31.45
C ARG A 178 -13.73 -35.46 30.61
N ALA A 179 -13.06 -34.39 30.16
CA ALA A 179 -13.66 -33.32 29.36
C ALA A 179 -14.36 -33.91 28.13
N ARG A 180 -15.69 -34.02 28.22
CA ARG A 180 -16.54 -34.36 27.08
C ARG A 180 -16.47 -33.15 26.15
N ARG A 181 -16.05 -33.36 24.90
CA ARG A 181 -16.09 -32.33 23.85
C ARG A 181 -17.50 -31.72 23.83
N ALA A 182 -17.65 -30.47 24.25
CA ALA A 182 -18.92 -29.78 24.15
C ALA A 182 -19.27 -29.63 22.66
N THR A 183 -20.43 -30.15 22.27
CA THR A 183 -21.00 -29.99 20.92
C THR A 183 -22.04 -28.89 20.94
N THR A 184 -22.19 -28.15 19.85
CA THR A 184 -23.17 -27.07 19.70
C THR A 184 -23.85 -27.15 18.34
N ARG A 185 -24.98 -26.46 18.19
CA ARG A 185 -25.66 -26.25 16.90
C ARG A 185 -25.71 -24.77 16.57
N ILE A 186 -25.68 -24.49 15.26
CA ILE A 186 -25.91 -23.15 14.72
C ILE A 186 -27.35 -23.12 14.21
N LEU A 187 -28.17 -22.25 14.80
CA LEU A 187 -29.61 -22.15 14.53
C LEU A 187 -29.93 -20.81 13.86
N PRO A 188 -30.89 -20.75 12.93
CA PRO A 188 -31.44 -19.48 12.45
C PRO A 188 -32.06 -18.70 13.61
N ALA A 189 -31.77 -17.41 13.69
CA ALA A 189 -32.32 -16.48 14.68
C ALA A 189 -32.88 -15.23 13.98
N PRO A 190 -34.00 -15.36 13.25
CA PRO A 190 -34.56 -14.30 12.41
C PRO A 190 -35.13 -13.12 13.21
N ASP A 191 -35.30 -13.28 14.52
CA ASP A 191 -35.83 -12.31 15.48
C ASP A 191 -34.78 -11.33 16.03
N LEU A 192 -33.51 -11.50 15.65
CA LEU A 192 -32.42 -10.61 16.05
C LEU A 192 -32.26 -9.45 15.07
N GLU A 193 -33.14 -8.47 15.16
CA GLU A 193 -32.96 -7.16 14.51
C GLU A 193 -31.79 -6.41 15.19
N GLU A 194 -30.92 -5.76 14.41
CA GLU A 194 -29.77 -4.95 14.87
C GLU A 194 -28.58 -5.71 15.52
N ALA A 195 -28.50 -7.04 15.40
CA ALA A 195 -27.33 -7.78 15.90
C ALA A 195 -26.06 -7.50 15.08
N VAL A 196 -24.88 -7.54 15.73
CA VAL A 196 -23.56 -7.39 15.06
C VAL A 196 -22.92 -8.76 14.87
N CYS A 197 -22.46 -9.05 13.66
CA CYS A 197 -21.77 -10.31 13.36
C CYS A 197 -20.42 -10.40 14.05
N SER A 198 -20.19 -11.48 14.80
CA SER A 198 -18.93 -11.70 15.53
C SER A 198 -17.73 -12.10 14.65
N ILE A 199 -17.92 -12.20 13.33
CA ILE A 199 -16.85 -12.54 12.36
C ILE A 199 -16.40 -11.29 11.58
N CYS A 200 -17.34 -10.57 10.95
CA CYS A 200 -17.01 -9.38 10.14
C CYS A 200 -17.21 -8.05 10.88
N TYR A 201 -17.84 -8.06 12.06
CA TYR A 201 -18.15 -6.88 12.86
C TYR A 201 -19.11 -5.88 12.19
N GLU A 202 -19.87 -6.33 11.18
CA GLU A 202 -20.91 -5.54 10.52
C GLU A 202 -22.32 -5.89 11.07
N PRO A 203 -23.28 -4.96 11.00
CA PRO A 203 -24.67 -5.22 11.39
C PRO A 203 -25.31 -6.30 10.50
N ILE A 204 -26.19 -7.10 11.11
CA ILE A 204 -26.91 -8.18 10.45
C ILE A 204 -28.29 -7.69 10.00
N SER A 205 -28.59 -7.90 8.71
CA SER A 205 -29.91 -7.64 8.13
C SER A 205 -30.92 -8.69 8.59
N ALA A 206 -32.21 -8.30 8.66
CA ALA A 206 -33.30 -9.18 9.07
C ALA A 206 -33.32 -10.48 8.24
N GLY A 207 -33.39 -11.63 8.92
CA GLY A 207 -33.49 -12.95 8.30
C GLY A 207 -32.17 -13.66 7.96
N GLU A 208 -31.01 -13.02 8.14
CA GLU A 208 -29.69 -13.62 7.85
C GLU A 208 -28.88 -14.01 9.11
N ALA A 209 -29.44 -13.79 10.30
CA ALA A 209 -28.78 -14.07 11.56
C ALA A 209 -28.78 -15.57 11.91
N MET A 210 -27.61 -16.07 12.26
CA MET A 210 -27.37 -17.41 12.80
C MET A 210 -26.78 -17.29 14.20
N ARG A 211 -27.32 -18.04 15.17
CA ARG A 211 -26.91 -18.02 16.57
C ARG A 211 -26.34 -19.37 17.00
N CYS A 212 -25.27 -19.34 17.81
CA CYS A 212 -24.71 -20.53 18.44
C CYS A 212 -25.46 -20.88 19.72
N ALA A 213 -26.02 -22.09 19.81
CA ALA A 213 -26.82 -22.53 20.97
C ALA A 213 -26.07 -22.58 22.31
N ASN A 214 -24.73 -22.73 22.27
CA ASN A 214 -23.92 -22.89 23.47
C ASN A 214 -23.40 -21.57 24.06
N CYS A 215 -23.29 -20.51 23.27
CA CYS A 215 -22.66 -19.26 23.69
C CYS A 215 -23.34 -17.98 23.19
N ASP A 216 -24.45 -18.14 22.49
CA ASP A 216 -25.30 -17.05 22.01
C ASP A 216 -24.64 -16.04 21.05
N ALA A 217 -23.43 -16.33 20.59
CA ALA A 217 -22.78 -15.56 19.55
C ALA A 217 -23.57 -15.60 18.23
N VAL A 218 -23.68 -14.44 17.59
CA VAL A 218 -24.48 -14.20 16.38
C VAL A 218 -23.56 -13.93 15.20
N PHE A 219 -23.92 -14.47 14.05
CA PHE A 219 -23.15 -14.41 12.81
C PHE A 219 -24.08 -14.23 11.61
N HIS A 220 -23.61 -13.60 10.53
CA HIS A 220 -24.29 -13.77 9.22
C HIS A 220 -24.20 -15.23 8.79
N ARG A 221 -25.24 -15.73 8.12
CA ARG A 221 -25.25 -17.06 7.51
C ARG A 221 -24.01 -17.33 6.66
N GLY A 222 -23.66 -16.41 5.75
CA GLY A 222 -22.48 -16.57 4.90
C GLY A 222 -21.16 -16.59 5.69
N CYS A 223 -21.03 -15.76 6.73
CA CYS A 223 -19.82 -15.74 7.56
C CYS A 223 -19.61 -17.04 8.33
N ILE A 224 -20.67 -17.57 8.96
CA ILE A 224 -20.56 -18.80 9.73
C ILE A 224 -20.39 -20.03 8.83
N GLU A 225 -21.04 -20.08 7.66
CA GLU A 225 -20.83 -21.15 6.67
C GLU A 225 -19.38 -21.18 6.16
N ALA A 226 -18.81 -20.02 5.82
CA ALA A 226 -17.42 -19.92 5.40
C ALA A 226 -16.45 -20.37 6.50
N TRP A 227 -16.70 -19.98 7.76
CA TRP A 227 -15.90 -20.44 8.89
C TRP A 227 -15.99 -21.95 9.09
N LEU A 228 -17.20 -22.52 9.06
CA LEU A 228 -17.43 -23.94 9.27
C LEU A 228 -16.83 -24.82 8.16
N SER A 229 -16.69 -24.29 6.94
CA SER A 229 -16.00 -24.97 5.85
C SER A 229 -14.51 -25.21 6.15
N LEU A 230 -13.89 -24.34 6.96
CA LEU A 230 -12.48 -24.41 7.36
C LEU A 230 -12.30 -25.01 8.76
N ASN A 231 -13.23 -24.73 9.68
CA ASN A 231 -13.13 -25.03 11.09
C ASN A 231 -14.47 -25.58 11.62
N GLY A 232 -14.54 -26.86 11.98
CA GLY A 232 -15.76 -27.49 12.51
C GLY A 232 -16.17 -27.06 13.94
N THR A 233 -15.84 -25.85 14.38
CA THR A 233 -16.06 -25.34 15.75
C THR A 233 -16.58 -23.92 15.75
N CYS A 234 -17.29 -23.53 16.81
CA CYS A 234 -17.73 -22.15 17.00
C CYS A 234 -16.53 -21.20 17.20
N PRO A 235 -16.46 -20.04 16.52
CA PRO A 235 -15.38 -19.06 16.69
C PRO A 235 -15.20 -18.55 18.12
N ILE A 236 -16.28 -18.51 18.91
CA ILE A 236 -16.30 -17.92 20.25
C ILE A 236 -16.04 -18.96 21.34
N CYS A 237 -16.88 -20.00 21.43
CA CYS A 237 -16.78 -20.99 22.51
C CYS A 237 -15.98 -22.25 22.18
N LYS A 238 -15.50 -22.40 20.93
CA LYS A 238 -14.75 -23.57 20.44
C LYS A 238 -15.46 -24.93 20.54
N ALA A 239 -16.75 -24.94 20.89
CA ALA A 239 -17.57 -26.15 20.84
C ALA A 239 -17.67 -26.67 19.41
N VAL A 240 -17.64 -28.00 19.24
CA VAL A 240 -17.74 -28.65 17.93
C VAL A 240 -19.14 -28.47 17.38
N VAL A 241 -19.27 -27.92 16.17
CA VAL A 241 -20.57 -27.74 15.55
C VAL A 241 -21.02 -29.07 14.96
N VAL A 242 -22.18 -29.54 15.39
CA VAL A 242 -22.83 -30.73 14.86
C VAL A 242 -24.04 -30.32 14.03
N ALA A 243 -24.31 -31.07 12.96
CA ALA A 243 -25.47 -30.85 12.10
C ALA A 243 -26.81 -31.14 12.84
#